data_AF-A0A955N5V5-F1
#
_entry.id   AF-A0A955N5V5-F1
#
_cell.length_a   1.000
_cell.length_b   1.000
_cell.length_c   1.000
_cell.angle_alpha   90.00
_cell.angle_beta   90.00
_cell.angle_gamma   90.00
#
_symmetry.space_group_name_H-M   'P 1'
#
loop_
_entity.id
_entity.type
_entity.pdbx_description
1 polymer ?
#
loop_
_entity_poly.entity_id
_entity_poly.type
_entity_poly.pdbx_seq_one_letter_code
_entity_poly.pdbx_strand_id
1 'polypeptide(L)' 'MSAQGHVIIATFAYEAPPTCSGLPVVRYSPQFLALAVGSNFELVESVEQLHQTPGGKKQPFIYCRFMRQKA' A
#
# COMPACT_ATOMS: atom_id res chain seq x y z
N MET A 1 -11.80 -25.69 6.92
CA MET A 1 -10.77 -24.85 6.25
C MET A 1 -10.97 -23.42 6.72
N SER A 2 -9.98 -22.81 7.38
CA SER A 2 -10.14 -21.46 7.94
C SER A 2 -10.32 -20.44 6.83
N ALA A 3 -11.44 -19.73 6.90
CA ALA A 3 -12.01 -18.90 5.85
C ALA A 3 -12.05 -17.45 6.34
N GLN A 4 -10.99 -16.67 6.04
CA GLN A 4 -10.89 -15.18 6.03
C GLN A 4 -9.41 -14.77 6.15
N GLY A 5 -8.62 -15.00 5.10
CA GLY A 5 -7.21 -14.57 5.08
C GLY A 5 -7.12 -13.06 4.83
N HIS A 6 -6.31 -12.36 5.62
CA HIS A 6 -6.05 -10.93 5.45
C HIS A 6 -4.58 -10.68 5.12
N VAL A 7 -4.33 -9.65 4.31
CA VAL A 7 -2.98 -9.10 4.09
C VAL A 7 -3.03 -7.59 4.22
N ILE A 8 -2.06 -7.01 4.91
CA ILE A 8 -1.87 -5.57 5.01
C ILE A 8 -0.58 -5.23 4.27
N ILE A 9 -0.67 -4.29 3.34
CA ILE A 9 0.48 -3.80 2.56
C ILE A 9 0.65 -2.31 2.85
N ALA A 10 1.85 -1.95 3.29
CA ALA A 10 2.29 -0.56 3.41
C ALA A 10 3.27 -0.26 2.27
N THR A 11 3.02 0.79 1.50
CA THR A 11 3.89 1.17 0.38
C THR A 11 3.83 2.67 0.11
N PHE A 12 4.72 3.18 -0.72
CA PHE A 12 4.77 4.59 -1.10
C PHE A 12 3.45 5.03 -1.73
N ALA A 13 2.86 6.10 -1.18
CA ALA A 13 1.65 6.70 -1.75
C ALA A 13 1.95 7.34 -3.10
N TYR A 14 0.90 7.68 -3.84
CA TYR A 14 1.01 8.30 -5.16
C TYR A 14 1.86 9.59 -5.14
N GLU A 15 1.68 10.41 -4.11
CA GLU A 15 2.41 11.67 -3.89
C GLU A 15 3.77 11.50 -3.19
N ALA A 16 4.24 10.27 -3.02
CA ALA A 16 5.56 10.04 -2.44
C ALA A 16 6.69 10.52 -3.37
N PRO A 17 7.90 10.80 -2.83
CA PRO A 17 9.08 11.08 -3.64
C PRO A 17 9.33 9.96 -4.66
N PRO A 18 9.79 10.28 -5.89
CA PRO A 18 10.02 9.27 -6.93
C PRO A 18 11.21 8.36 -6.64
N THR A 19 12.02 8.69 -5.63
CA THR A 19 13.19 7.91 -5.22
C THR A 19 13.32 7.83 -3.70
N CYS A 20 13.80 6.70 -3.20
CA CYS A 20 14.21 6.51 -1.81
C CYS A 20 15.61 5.88 -1.78
N SER A 21 16.52 6.43 -0.97
CA SER A 21 17.93 5.97 -0.91
C SER A 21 18.63 5.91 -2.28
N GLY A 22 18.28 6.84 -3.18
CA GLY A 22 18.84 6.89 -4.54
C GLY A 22 18.24 5.87 -5.53
N LEU A 23 17.29 5.05 -5.09
CA LEU A 23 16.62 4.06 -5.94
C LEU A 23 15.22 4.54 -6.34
N PRO A 24 14.76 4.25 -7.57
CA PRO A 24 13.39 4.55 -7.96
C PRO A 24 12.40 3.76 -7.10
N VAL A 25 11.28 4.38 -6.76
CA VAL A 25 10.18 3.71 -6.05
C VAL A 25 8.97 3.57 -6.97
N VAL A 26 8.17 2.53 -6.71
CA VAL A 26 6.83 2.42 -7.29
C VAL A 26 5.85 3.06 -6.33
N ARG A 27 4.97 3.91 -6.86
CA ARG A 27 4.00 4.70 -6.10
C ARG A 27 2.60 4.23 -6.46
N TYR A 28 1.76 4.08 -5.46
CA TYR A 28 0.42 3.53 -5.64
C TYR A 28 -0.64 4.46 -5.06
N SER A 29 -1.78 4.54 -5.75
CA SER A 29 -3.06 4.79 -5.08
C SER A 29 -3.62 3.45 -4.58
N PRO A 30 -4.57 3.44 -3.63
CA PRO A 30 -5.23 2.20 -3.20
C PRO A 30 -5.81 1.40 -4.38
N GLN A 31 -6.36 2.08 -5.39
CA GLN A 31 -6.95 1.45 -6.57
C GLN A 31 -5.89 0.77 -7.44
N PHE A 32 -4.76 1.43 -7.69
CA PHE A 32 -3.68 0.81 -8.45
C PHE A 32 -2.99 -0.33 -7.69
N LEU A 33 -2.89 -0.23 -6.35
CA LEU A 33 -2.37 -1.32 -5.55
C LEU A 33 -3.30 -2.54 -5.60
N ALA A 34 -4.62 -2.34 -5.54
CA ALA A 34 -5.59 -3.42 -5.68
C ALA A 34 -5.47 -4.16 -7.02
N LEU A 35 -5.29 -3.42 -8.12
CA LEU A 35 -5.03 -4.02 -9.43
C LEU A 35 -3.73 -4.83 -9.46
N ALA A 36 -2.67 -4.34 -8.81
CA ALA A 36 -1.38 -5.02 -8.75
C ALA A 36 -1.41 -6.29 -7.88
N VAL A 37 -2.18 -6.29 -6.78
CA VAL A 37 -2.37 -7.46 -5.91
C VAL A 37 -3.20 -8.54 -6.61
N GLY A 38 -4.12 -8.13 -7.49
CA GLY A 38 -4.89 -9.02 -8.35
C GLY A 38 -6.23 -9.47 -7.76
N SER A 39 -7.06 -10.07 -8.60
CA SER A 39 -8.48 -10.33 -8.34
C SER A 39 -8.78 -11.35 -7.25
N ASN A 40 -7.78 -12.09 -6.75
CA ASN A 40 -7.98 -13.02 -5.63
C ASN A 40 -8.13 -12.29 -4.28
N PHE A 41 -7.98 -10.97 -4.27
CA PHE A 41 -8.02 -10.13 -3.09
C PHE A 41 -8.93 -8.93 -3.31
N GLU A 42 -9.72 -8.64 -2.28
CA GLU A 42 -10.58 -7.47 -2.22
C GLU A 42 -9.95 -6.43 -1.30
N LEU A 43 -9.86 -5.19 -1.76
CA LEU A 43 -9.47 -4.05 -0.92
C LEU A 43 -10.61 -3.74 0.04
N VAL A 44 -10.38 -3.93 1.33
CA VAL A 44 -11.40 -3.69 2.37
C VAL A 44 -11.25 -2.30 3.00
N GLU A 45 -10.02 -1.82 3.11
CA GLU A 45 -9.71 -0.56 3.80
C GLU A 45 -8.39 0.01 3.31
N SER A 46 -8.30 1.33 3.23
CA SER A 46 -7.05 2.03 2.96
C SER A 46 -6.93 3.32 3.75
N VAL A 47 -5.71 3.64 4.19
CA VAL A 47 -5.38 4.89 4.88
C VAL A 47 -4.10 5.47 4.30
N GLU A 48 -4.09 6.77 4.05
CA GLU A 48 -2.86 7.51 3.79
C GLU A 48 -2.25 8.01 5.09
N GLN A 49 -0.94 7.82 5.24
CA GLN A 49 -0.20 8.20 6.42
C GLN A 49 1.03 9.01 6.02
N LEU A 50 1.17 10.19 6.60
CA LEU A 50 2.32 11.05 6.37
C LEU A 50 3.44 10.69 7.34
N HIS A 51 4.37 9.85 6.90
CA HIS A 51 5.53 9.48 7.71
C HIS A 51 6.56 10.62 7.73
N GLN A 52 6.99 11.03 8.91
CA GLN A 52 8.12 11.95 9.05
C GLN A 52 9.39 11.14 9.28
N THR A 53 10.35 11.25 8.37
CA THR A 53 11.64 10.57 8.52
C THR A 53 12.42 11.19 9.68
N PRO A 54 13.41 10.47 10.25
CA PRO A 54 14.28 11.06 11.28
C PRO A 54 14.98 12.35 10.84
N GLY A 55 15.22 12.53 9.53
CA GLY A 55 15.77 13.75 8.95
C GLY A 55 14.74 14.85 8.69
N GLY A 56 13.51 14.72 9.20
CA GLY A 56 12.45 15.74 9.11
C GLY A 56 11.68 15.78 7.79
N LYS A 57 12.03 14.95 6.79
CA LYS A 57 11.31 14.91 5.50
C LYS A 57 9.97 14.22 5.66
N LYS A 58 8.96 14.73 4.95
CA LYS A 58 7.63 14.13 4.86
C LYS A 58 7.62 13.09 3.74
N GLN A 59 7.17 11.88 4.04
CA GLN A 59 7.09 10.76 3.13
C GLN A 59 5.69 10.14 3.21
N PRO A 60 4.80 10.45 2.26
CA PRO A 60 3.47 9.83 2.18
C PRO A 60 3.54 8.32 1.93
N PHE A 61 2.83 7.54 2.74
CA PHE A 61 2.58 6.12 2.57
C PHE A 61 1.10 5.84 2.45
N ILE A 62 0.75 4.76 1.75
CA ILE A 62 -0.58 4.14 1.84
C ILE A 62 -0.46 2.82 2.58
N TYR A 63 -1.46 2.54 3.40
CA TYR A 63 -1.69 1.26 4.04
C TYR A 63 -2.99 0.72 3.48
N CYS A 64 -2.97 -0.48 2.91
CA CYS A 64 -4.15 -1.14 2.37
C CYS A 64 -4.32 -2.50 3.02
N ARG A 65 -5.52 -2.76 3.54
CA ARG A 65 -5.91 -4.08 4.05
C ARG A 65 -6.77 -4.77 3.02
N PHE A 66 -6.32 -5.95 2.60
CA PHE A 66 -7.03 -6.81 1.68
C PHE A 66 -7.56 -8.04 2.39
N MET A 67 -8.64 -8.60 1.85
CA MET A 67 -9.18 -9.90 2.24
C MET A 67 -9.12 -10.83 1.04
N ARG A 68 -8.66 -12.07 1.25
CA ARG A 68 -8.67 -13.09 0.21
C ARG A 68 -10.11 -13.45 -0.13
N GLN A 69 -10.47 -13.33 -1.41
CA GLN A 69 -11.75 -13.78 -1.91
C GLN A 69 -11.80 -15.31 -1.86
N LYS A 70 -12.95 -15.85 -1.45
CA LYS A 70 -13.20 -17.30 -1.60
C LYS A 70 -13.44 -17.56 -3.08
N ALA A 71 -12.82 -18.62 -3.60
CA ALA A 71 -13.17 -19.18 -4.88
C ALA A 71 -14.58 -19.79 -4.83
#